data_AF-A0A376MAE2-F1
#
_entry.id   AF-A0A376MAE2-F1
#
_cell.length_a   1.000
_cell.length_b   1.000
_cell.length_c   1.000
_cell.angle_alpha   90.00
_cell.angle_beta   90.00
_cell.angle_gamma   90.00
#
_symmetry.space_group_name_H-M   'P 1'
#
loop_
_entity.id
_entity.type
_entity.pdbx_description
1 polymer ?
#
loop_
_entity_poly.entity_id
_entity_poly.type
_entity_poly.pdbx_seq_one_letter_code
_entity_poly.pdbx_strand_id
1 'polypeptide(L)'
;MHRQSFFLVPLICLSSALWAAPATVNVEVLQDKLDHPWALAFLPDNHGMLITLRGGELRHWQAGKGLSAPLSGVPEVWAYGQGGLLDVVLAPDFAQSRRIWLSYSEVGDDGKAGTAVGYGRLSDDLSKVTDFRTVFRQMPKLSTGNHFGGRLVFDGKGYLFIALGENNQRPTAQDLDKLQGKLVRLTD
;
A
#
# COMPACT_ATOMS: atom_id res chain seq x y z
N MET A 1 1.08 80.91 -15.83
CA MET A 1 -0.01 80.23 -15.07
C MET A 1 -0.31 78.95 -15.86
N HIS A 2 -0.17 77.71 -15.40
CA HIS A 2 -0.24 77.09 -14.08
C HIS A 2 0.78 75.94 -13.97
N ARG A 3 1.35 75.71 -12.78
CA ARG A 3 2.02 74.44 -12.42
C ARG A 3 0.96 73.52 -11.81
N GLN A 4 0.73 72.35 -12.40
CA GLN A 4 -0.02 71.27 -11.75
C GLN A 4 0.97 70.38 -10.99
N SER A 5 0.81 70.32 -9.67
CA SER A 5 1.55 69.41 -8.80
C SER A 5 0.72 68.14 -8.61
N PHE A 6 1.22 67.00 -9.08
CA PHE A 6 0.64 65.69 -8.76
C PHE A 6 1.14 65.24 -7.40
N PHE A 7 0.21 65.03 -6.45
CA PHE A 7 0.49 64.36 -5.18
C PHE A 7 0.21 62.87 -5.34
N LEU A 8 1.24 62.05 -5.16
CA LEU A 8 1.14 60.59 -5.12
C LEU A 8 0.86 60.18 -3.66
N VAL A 9 -0.32 59.60 -3.39
CA VAL A 9 -0.63 59.01 -2.09
C VAL A 9 -0.22 57.53 -2.13
N PRO A 10 0.68 57.06 -1.25
CA PRO A 10 1.05 55.65 -1.22
C PRO A 10 -0.08 54.84 -0.57
N LEU A 11 -0.59 53.85 -1.31
CA LEU A 11 -1.53 52.87 -0.81
C LEU A 11 -0.79 51.89 0.10
N ILE A 12 -1.00 51.97 1.41
CA ILE A 12 -0.46 51.01 2.37
C ILE A 12 -1.41 49.81 2.39
N CYS A 13 -1.03 48.73 1.71
CA CYS A 13 -1.69 47.43 1.86
C CYS A 13 -1.27 46.81 3.21
N LEU A 14 -2.13 46.91 4.23
CA LEU A 14 -2.01 46.04 5.41
C LEU A 14 -2.40 44.62 5.01
N SER A 15 -1.40 43.74 4.84
CA SER A 15 -1.64 42.30 4.78
C SER A 15 -2.18 41.84 6.12
N SER A 16 -3.47 41.52 6.18
CA SER A 16 -4.03 40.73 7.27
C SER A 16 -3.43 39.32 7.17
N ALA A 17 -2.36 39.06 7.93
CA ALA A 17 -1.92 37.70 8.16
C ALA A 17 -3.03 36.98 8.92
N LEU A 18 -3.81 36.13 8.21
CA LEU A 18 -4.68 35.17 8.86
C LEU A 18 -3.80 34.29 9.74
N TRP A 19 -3.93 34.45 11.06
CA TRP A 19 -3.42 33.47 12.01
C TRP A 19 -4.20 32.17 11.79
N ALA A 20 -3.57 31.20 11.13
CA ALA A 20 -4.06 29.83 11.15
C ALA A 20 -4.06 29.35 12.60
N ALA A 21 -5.18 28.77 13.06
CA ALA A 21 -5.25 28.15 14.38
C ALA A 21 -4.17 27.05 14.50
N PRO A 22 -3.58 26.84 15.69
CA PRO A 22 -2.60 25.77 15.89
C PRO A 22 -3.22 24.41 15.53
N ALA A 23 -2.45 23.56 14.86
CA ALA A 23 -2.91 22.24 14.44
C ALA A 23 -3.35 21.40 15.65
N THR A 24 -4.50 20.75 15.56
CA THR A 24 -5.13 19.97 16.66
C THR A 24 -4.53 18.58 16.85
N VAL A 25 -3.44 18.25 16.16
CA VAL A 25 -2.79 16.94 16.19
C VAL A 25 -1.28 17.10 16.25
N ASN A 26 -0.63 16.20 16.98
CA ASN A 26 0.83 16.05 16.93
C ASN A 26 1.17 15.07 15.83
N VAL A 27 2.08 15.45 14.94
CA VAL A 27 2.61 14.59 13.89
C VAL A 27 4.09 14.37 14.17
N GLU A 28 4.46 13.12 14.40
CA GLU A 28 5.84 12.70 14.59
C GLU A 28 6.30 11.88 13.38
N VAL A 29 7.43 12.27 12.79
CA VAL A 29 8.02 11.55 11.66
C VAL A 29 8.87 10.39 12.21
N LEU A 30 8.30 9.19 12.19
CA LEU A 30 8.97 7.96 12.65
C LEU A 30 10.01 7.43 11.63
N GLN A 31 9.73 7.62 10.34
CA GLN A 31 10.59 7.23 9.23
C GLN A 31 10.29 8.11 8.01
N ASP A 32 11.33 8.58 7.35
CA ASP A 32 11.25 9.35 6.11
C ASP A 32 11.85 8.57 4.92
N LYS A 33 11.84 9.19 3.73
CA LYS A 33 12.47 8.67 2.50
C LYS A 33 11.99 7.27 2.11
N LEU A 34 10.73 6.96 2.38
CA LEU A 34 10.08 5.74 1.93
C LEU A 34 9.60 5.93 0.49
N ASP A 35 10.05 5.06 -0.41
CA ASP A 35 9.64 5.10 -1.81
C ASP A 35 8.27 4.42 -1.99
N HIS A 36 7.22 5.23 -2.10
CA HIS A 36 5.83 4.80 -2.28
C HIS A 36 5.39 3.67 -1.32
N PRO A 37 5.41 3.89 0.02
CA PRO A 37 4.89 2.91 0.96
C PRO A 37 3.40 2.66 0.70
N TRP A 38 2.97 1.39 0.76
CA TRP A 38 1.59 0.99 0.45
C TRP A 38 0.81 0.49 1.67
N ALA A 39 1.40 -0.41 2.45
CA ALA A 39 0.81 -0.94 3.68
C ALA A 39 1.83 -1.11 4.80
N LEU A 40 1.32 -1.23 6.03
CA LEU A 40 2.09 -1.64 7.19
C LEU A 40 1.35 -2.72 7.99
N ALA A 41 2.10 -3.57 8.68
CA ALA A 41 1.57 -4.56 9.62
C ALA A 41 2.38 -4.54 10.91
N PHE A 42 1.73 -4.26 12.04
CA PHE A 42 2.39 -4.26 13.35
C PHE A 42 2.79 -5.66 13.77
N LEU A 43 4.05 -5.82 14.19
CA LEU A 43 4.55 -7.04 14.79
C LEU A 43 4.23 -7.04 16.29
N PRO A 44 3.92 -8.21 16.87
CA PRO A 44 3.63 -8.32 18.31
C PRO A 44 4.87 -7.99 19.16
N ASP A 45 4.67 -7.85 20.47
CA ASP A 45 5.75 -7.78 21.47
C ASP A 45 6.75 -6.63 21.25
N ASN A 46 6.26 -5.47 20.76
CA ASN A 46 7.07 -4.29 20.47
C ASN A 46 8.19 -4.53 19.44
N HIS A 47 8.00 -5.51 18.54
CA HIS A 47 8.94 -5.79 17.46
C HIS A 47 8.79 -4.84 16.26
N GLY A 48 8.03 -3.75 16.36
CA GLY A 48 7.91 -2.75 15.30
C GLY A 48 6.87 -3.12 14.25
N MET A 49 7.14 -2.86 12.98
CA MET A 49 6.20 -3.13 11.88
C MET A 49 6.90 -3.54 10.59
N LEU A 50 6.20 -4.32 9.76
CA LEU A 50 6.54 -4.52 8.36
C LEU A 50 5.94 -3.40 7.52
N ILE A 51 6.63 -2.99 6.45
CA ILE A 51 6.19 -1.96 5.50
C ILE A 51 6.42 -2.48 4.09
N THR A 52 5.39 -2.45 3.24
CA THR A 52 5.53 -2.70 1.81
C THR A 52 5.85 -1.39 1.09
N LEU A 53 6.89 -1.41 0.27
CA LEU A 53 7.19 -0.37 -0.71
C LEU A 53 6.73 -0.86 -2.07
N ARG A 54 5.91 -0.06 -2.77
CA ARG A 54 5.22 -0.50 -3.99
C ARG A 54 6.20 -1.01 -5.06
N GLY A 55 7.44 -0.54 -5.08
CA GLY A 55 8.49 -1.02 -5.97
C GLY A 55 8.85 -2.51 -5.85
N GLY A 56 8.42 -3.21 -4.80
CA GLY A 56 8.67 -4.65 -4.63
C GLY A 56 9.37 -5.04 -3.34
N GLU A 57 9.68 -4.08 -2.46
CA GLU A 57 10.42 -4.34 -1.23
C GLU A 57 9.49 -4.47 -0.03
N LEU A 58 9.67 -5.54 0.74
CA LEU A 58 9.15 -5.63 2.10
C LEU A 58 10.28 -5.27 3.06
N ARG A 59 10.06 -4.32 3.98
CA ARG A 59 11.06 -3.89 4.96
C ARG A 59 10.49 -3.93 6.37
N HIS A 60 11.37 -4.04 7.35
CA HIS A 60 11.05 -3.98 8.77
C HIS A 60 11.47 -2.61 9.33
N TRP A 61 10.60 -1.95 10.08
CA TRP A 61 10.94 -0.76 10.83
C TRP A 61 10.74 -1.00 12.33
N GLN A 62 11.68 -0.54 13.14
CA GLN A 62 11.59 -0.60 14.60
C GLN A 62 12.21 0.65 15.23
N ALA A 63 11.55 1.19 16.26
CA ALA A 63 12.08 2.31 17.04
C ALA A 63 13.49 2.01 17.56
N GLY A 64 14.39 2.99 17.45
CA GLY A 64 15.81 2.85 17.82
C GLY A 64 16.69 2.09 16.81
N LYS A 65 16.10 1.35 15.86
CA LYS A 65 16.84 0.66 14.78
C LYS A 65 16.64 1.31 13.40
N GLY A 66 15.49 1.95 13.19
CA GLY A 66 15.11 2.49 11.90
C GLY A 66 14.63 1.41 10.92
N LEU A 67 14.77 1.67 9.63
CA LEU A 67 14.33 0.80 8.54
C LEU A 67 15.41 -0.20 8.13
N SER A 68 15.05 -1.47 7.99
CA SER A 68 15.94 -2.55 7.55
C SER A 68 16.24 -2.48 6.05
N ALA A 69 17.19 -3.31 5.60
CA ALA A 69 17.28 -3.73 4.20
C ALA A 69 16.02 -4.53 3.77
N PRO A 70 15.75 -4.70 2.46
CA PRO A 70 14.65 -5.53 1.98
C PRO A 70 14.76 -6.97 2.50
N LEU A 71 13.65 -7.53 2.96
CA LEU A 71 13.55 -8.95 3.30
C LEU A 71 13.68 -9.79 2.02
N SER A 72 14.35 -10.93 2.14
CA SER A 72 14.43 -11.92 1.04
C SER A 72 13.18 -12.81 0.97
N GLY A 73 12.94 -13.44 -0.18
CA GLY A 73 11.81 -14.38 -0.38
C GLY A 73 10.45 -13.72 -0.62
N VAL A 74 10.43 -12.41 -0.82
CA VAL A 74 9.27 -11.63 -1.30
C VAL A 74 9.05 -11.93 -2.79
N PRO A 75 7.80 -12.08 -3.28
CA PRO A 75 7.54 -12.35 -4.69
C PRO A 75 8.02 -11.21 -5.59
N GLU A 76 8.42 -11.57 -6.81
CA GLU A 76 8.58 -10.57 -7.88
C GLU A 76 7.22 -9.95 -8.21
N VAL A 77 7.23 -8.64 -8.49
CA VAL A 77 6.01 -7.86 -8.74
C VAL A 77 6.10 -7.13 -10.07
N TRP A 78 4.94 -6.86 -10.66
CA TRP A 78 4.82 -5.99 -11.82
C TRP A 78 4.60 -4.54 -11.34
N ALA A 79 5.68 -3.77 -11.15
CA ALA A 79 5.66 -2.42 -10.58
C ALA A 79 5.45 -1.31 -11.63
N TYR A 80 4.25 -1.26 -12.22
CA TYR A 80 3.89 -0.24 -13.21
C TYR A 80 2.52 0.38 -12.91
N GLY A 81 2.39 1.69 -13.14
CA GLY A 81 1.18 2.45 -12.81
C GLY A 81 0.87 2.38 -11.31
N GLN A 82 -0.32 1.87 -10.97
CA GLN A 82 -0.79 1.60 -9.62
C GLN A 82 -0.32 0.24 -9.07
N GLY A 83 0.30 -0.59 -9.90
CA GLY A 83 0.78 -1.93 -9.56
C GLY A 83 2.10 -1.91 -8.79
N GLY A 84 2.39 -3.05 -8.15
CA GLY A 84 3.59 -3.33 -7.39
C GLY A 84 3.34 -4.32 -6.27
N LEU A 85 4.16 -4.25 -5.22
CA LEU A 85 3.86 -4.90 -3.94
C LEU A 85 2.81 -4.06 -3.20
N LEU A 86 1.72 -4.69 -2.81
CA LEU A 86 0.54 -4.00 -2.27
C LEU A 86 0.43 -4.29 -0.76
N ASP A 87 -0.51 -5.11 -0.35
CA ASP A 87 -0.83 -5.28 1.07
C ASP A 87 0.17 -6.19 1.78
N VAL A 88 0.30 -5.97 3.09
CA VAL A 88 0.91 -6.92 4.02
C VAL A 88 -0.01 -7.08 5.21
N VAL A 89 -0.36 -8.31 5.55
CA VAL A 89 -1.19 -8.61 6.72
C VAL A 89 -0.68 -9.87 7.42
N LEU A 90 -0.68 -9.85 8.75
CA LEU A 90 -0.35 -11.04 9.54
C LEU A 90 -1.55 -11.98 9.55
N ALA A 91 -1.31 -13.29 9.48
CA ALA A 91 -2.37 -14.27 9.68
C ALA A 91 -2.94 -14.17 11.11
N PRO A 92 -4.21 -14.55 11.34
CA PRO A 92 -4.80 -14.53 12.69
C PRO A 92 -4.01 -15.37 13.72
N ASP A 93 -3.36 -16.44 13.27
CA ASP A 93 -2.53 -17.35 14.06
C ASP A 93 -1.03 -17.00 14.05
N PHE A 94 -0.65 -15.76 13.69
CA PHE A 94 0.75 -15.35 13.51
C PHE A 94 1.65 -15.65 14.72
N ALA A 95 1.12 -15.61 15.94
CA ALA A 95 1.87 -15.95 17.15
C ALA A 95 2.43 -17.38 17.13
N GLN A 96 1.78 -18.30 16.41
CA GLN A 96 2.22 -19.69 16.24
C GLN A 96 2.80 -19.93 14.85
N SER A 97 2.11 -19.51 13.80
CA SER A 97 2.46 -19.83 12.41
C SER A 97 3.56 -18.93 11.86
N ARG A 98 3.66 -17.70 12.38
CA ARG A 98 4.42 -16.58 11.80
C ARG A 98 4.07 -16.31 10.33
N ARG A 99 2.88 -16.70 9.88
CA ARG A 99 2.45 -16.55 8.49
C ARG A 99 2.08 -15.10 8.20
N ILE A 100 2.65 -14.55 7.13
CA ILE A 100 2.25 -13.27 6.57
C ILE A 100 1.70 -13.46 5.17
N TRP A 101 0.73 -12.64 4.82
CA TRP A 101 0.10 -12.62 3.51
C TRP A 101 0.49 -11.33 2.79
N LEU A 102 0.72 -11.47 1.50
CA LEU A 102 1.03 -10.36 0.60
C LEU A 102 0.07 -10.39 -0.59
N SER A 103 -0.34 -9.20 -1.02
CA SER A 103 -0.93 -9.01 -2.34
C SER A 103 0.02 -8.22 -3.23
N TYR A 104 -0.01 -8.49 -4.52
CA TYR A 104 0.85 -7.84 -5.50
C TYR A 104 0.24 -7.92 -6.90
N SER A 105 0.65 -7.05 -7.82
CA SER A 105 0.30 -7.23 -9.24
C SER A 105 1.29 -8.16 -9.92
N GLU A 106 0.77 -9.09 -10.71
CA GLU A 106 1.53 -10.11 -11.43
C GLU A 106 1.17 -10.05 -12.92
N VAL A 107 2.16 -9.95 -13.79
CA VAL A 107 1.98 -9.92 -15.24
C VAL A 107 1.60 -11.31 -15.78
N GLY A 108 0.83 -11.34 -16.88
CA GLY A 108 0.53 -12.54 -17.65
C GLY A 108 1.24 -12.56 -18.99
N ASP A 109 0.95 -13.58 -19.78
CA ASP A 109 1.68 -13.87 -21.03
C ASP A 109 1.50 -12.80 -22.11
N ASP A 110 0.43 -12.00 -22.06
CA ASP A 110 0.11 -10.93 -23.01
C ASP A 110 0.56 -9.53 -22.54
N GLY A 111 1.35 -9.46 -21.46
CA GLY A 111 1.83 -8.22 -20.88
C GLY A 111 0.82 -7.46 -20.01
N LYS A 112 -0.44 -7.93 -19.92
CA LYS A 112 -1.41 -7.40 -18.94
C LYS A 112 -1.19 -8.03 -17.57
N ALA A 113 -1.61 -7.32 -16.52
CA ALA A 113 -1.46 -7.75 -15.14
C ALA A 113 -2.81 -7.94 -14.45
N GLY A 114 -2.76 -8.62 -13.31
CA GLY A 114 -3.86 -8.75 -12.36
C GLY A 114 -3.34 -8.98 -10.96
N THR A 115 -4.18 -8.77 -9.95
CA THR A 115 -3.82 -8.97 -8.55
C THR A 115 -3.58 -10.45 -8.25
N ALA A 116 -2.50 -10.75 -7.56
CA ALA A 116 -2.15 -12.05 -7.02
C ALA A 116 -2.03 -11.95 -5.49
N VAL A 117 -2.34 -13.04 -4.79
CA VAL A 117 -2.31 -13.11 -3.33
C VAL A 117 -1.63 -14.40 -2.91
N GLY A 118 -0.72 -14.30 -1.95
CA GLY A 118 0.04 -15.42 -1.43
C GLY A 118 0.46 -15.22 0.02
N TYR A 119 1.07 -16.25 0.59
CA TYR A 119 1.63 -16.19 1.94
C TYR A 119 2.91 -16.98 2.06
N GLY A 120 3.70 -16.61 3.06
CA GLY A 120 4.88 -17.33 3.51
C GLY A 120 5.07 -17.17 5.01
N ARG A 121 6.11 -17.78 5.57
CA ARG A 121 6.44 -17.66 6.99
C ARG A 121 7.52 -16.59 7.18
N LEU A 122 7.27 -15.61 8.05
CA LEU A 122 8.27 -14.64 8.46
C LEU A 122 9.30 -15.31 9.38
N SER A 123 10.59 -15.20 9.04
CA SER A 123 11.66 -15.74 9.88
C SER A 123 11.71 -15.08 11.26
N ASP A 124 12.28 -15.78 12.24
CA ASP A 124 12.30 -15.30 13.63
C ASP A 124 13.20 -14.06 13.78
N ASP A 125 14.26 -13.98 12.98
CA ASP A 125 15.19 -12.85 12.88
C ASP A 125 14.70 -11.70 11.98
N LEU A 126 13.49 -11.82 11.41
CA LEU A 126 12.86 -10.83 10.52
C LEU A 126 13.64 -10.51 9.22
N SER A 127 14.56 -11.38 8.79
CA SER A 127 15.38 -11.17 7.58
C SER A 127 14.76 -11.70 6.28
N LYS A 128 13.76 -12.58 6.36
CA LYS A 128 13.18 -13.24 5.18
C LYS A 128 11.75 -13.74 5.36
N VAL A 129 11.10 -13.94 4.23
CA VAL A 129 9.87 -14.71 4.09
C VAL A 129 10.24 -16.06 3.47
N THR A 130 9.92 -17.16 4.15
CA THR A 130 10.18 -18.52 3.64
C THR A 130 8.93 -19.12 3.04
N ASP A 131 9.13 -19.99 2.05
CA ASP A 131 8.09 -20.82 1.43
C ASP A 131 6.89 -20.01 0.91
N PHE A 132 7.18 -18.81 0.37
CA PHE A 132 6.14 -17.97 -0.20
C PHE A 132 5.46 -18.68 -1.37
N ARG A 133 4.14 -18.76 -1.31
CA ARG A 133 3.32 -19.36 -2.37
C ARG A 133 2.11 -18.49 -2.70
N THR A 134 1.88 -18.30 -3.99
CA THR A 134 0.68 -17.64 -4.51
C THR A 134 -0.48 -18.62 -4.54
N VAL A 135 -1.57 -18.28 -3.87
CA VAL A 135 -2.74 -19.17 -3.69
C VAL A 135 -4.00 -18.64 -4.35
N PHE A 136 -4.04 -17.36 -4.71
CA PHE A 136 -5.16 -16.75 -5.42
C PHE A 136 -4.66 -15.80 -6.49
N ARG A 137 -5.34 -15.80 -7.64
CA ARG A 137 -5.07 -14.90 -8.77
C ARG A 137 -6.38 -14.34 -9.30
N GLN A 138 -6.40 -13.03 -9.50
CA GLN A 138 -7.44 -12.36 -10.26
C GLN A 138 -7.29 -12.74 -11.74
N MET A 139 -8.30 -13.45 -12.26
CA MET A 139 -8.34 -13.90 -13.64
C MET A 139 -9.64 -13.42 -14.33
N PRO A 140 -9.57 -13.10 -15.64
CA PRO A 140 -8.36 -12.93 -16.45
C PRO A 140 -7.52 -11.72 -16.00
N LYS A 141 -6.24 -11.68 -16.39
CA LYS A 141 -5.37 -10.51 -16.20
C LYS A 141 -5.67 -9.50 -17.29
N LEU A 142 -6.13 -8.30 -16.91
CA LEU A 142 -6.64 -7.30 -17.87
C LEU A 142 -6.02 -5.91 -17.68
N SER A 143 -5.29 -5.68 -16.58
CA SER A 143 -4.78 -4.36 -16.27
C SER A 143 -3.55 -4.04 -17.11
N THR A 144 -3.47 -2.81 -17.58
CA THR A 144 -2.24 -2.22 -18.14
C THR A 144 -1.61 -1.20 -17.20
N GLY A 145 -2.03 -1.17 -15.92
CA GLY A 145 -1.49 -0.24 -14.92
C GLY A 145 -2.46 0.22 -13.85
N ASN A 146 -3.76 -0.04 -13.96
CA ASN A 146 -4.78 0.57 -13.10
C ASN A 146 -5.67 -0.48 -12.41
N HIS A 147 -6.25 -0.07 -11.28
CA HIS A 147 -7.39 -0.70 -10.61
C HIS A 147 -7.16 -2.15 -10.18
N PHE A 148 -6.04 -2.42 -9.52
CA PHE A 148 -5.74 -3.72 -8.93
C PHE A 148 -6.57 -4.00 -7.66
N GLY A 149 -6.89 -2.96 -6.88
CA GLY A 149 -7.35 -3.15 -5.51
C GLY A 149 -6.17 -3.62 -4.64
N GLY A 150 -6.30 -4.78 -4.01
CA GLY A 150 -5.21 -5.46 -3.32
C GLY A 150 -5.37 -5.59 -1.81
N ARG A 151 -6.33 -4.91 -1.17
CA ARG A 151 -6.51 -5.00 0.30
C ARG A 151 -6.88 -6.42 0.72
N LEU A 152 -6.23 -6.91 1.77
CA LEU A 152 -6.45 -8.19 2.43
C LEU A 152 -6.97 -7.95 3.85
N VAL A 153 -8.08 -8.60 4.22
CA VAL A 153 -8.67 -8.46 5.56
C VAL A 153 -9.14 -9.81 6.07
N PHE A 154 -8.55 -10.30 7.16
CA PHE A 154 -9.11 -11.41 7.92
C PHE A 154 -10.29 -10.94 8.77
N ASP A 155 -11.37 -11.72 8.79
CA ASP A 155 -12.56 -11.39 9.58
C ASP A 155 -12.50 -11.89 11.04
N GLY A 156 -11.46 -12.66 11.37
CA GLY A 156 -11.27 -13.29 12.68
C GLY A 156 -12.20 -14.49 12.95
N LYS A 157 -12.88 -15.00 11.91
CA LYS A 157 -13.86 -16.09 11.98
C LYS A 157 -13.60 -17.19 10.95
N GLY A 158 -12.38 -17.27 10.42
CA GLY A 158 -11.96 -18.30 9.46
C GLY A 158 -12.03 -17.87 8.00
N TYR A 159 -12.16 -16.56 7.71
CA TYR A 159 -12.20 -16.07 6.33
C TYR A 159 -11.24 -14.91 6.06
N LEU A 160 -10.71 -14.91 4.84
CA LEU A 160 -9.96 -13.83 4.24
C LEU A 160 -10.80 -13.14 3.15
N PHE A 161 -10.96 -11.84 3.27
CA PHE A 161 -11.54 -10.98 2.23
C PHE A 161 -10.44 -10.34 1.37
N ILE A 162 -10.66 -10.30 0.05
CA ILE A 162 -9.74 -9.75 -0.93
C ILE A 162 -10.48 -8.72 -1.79
N ALA A 163 -10.05 -7.47 -1.76
CA ALA A 163 -10.62 -6.40 -2.58
C ALA A 163 -9.96 -6.35 -3.96
N LEU A 164 -10.74 -6.48 -5.03
CA LEU A 164 -10.24 -6.48 -6.42
C LEU A 164 -10.90 -5.37 -7.23
N GLY A 165 -10.09 -4.50 -7.83
CA GLY A 165 -10.59 -3.54 -8.81
C GLY A 165 -10.89 -4.22 -10.15
N GLU A 166 -11.52 -3.49 -11.08
CA GLU A 166 -11.93 -4.04 -12.38
C GLU A 166 -10.89 -3.89 -13.50
N ASN A 167 -9.63 -3.63 -13.14
CA ASN A 167 -8.52 -3.49 -14.09
C ASN A 167 -8.74 -2.41 -15.17
N ASN A 168 -9.59 -1.41 -14.87
CA ASN A 168 -10.02 -0.34 -15.77
C ASN A 168 -10.87 -0.81 -16.98
N GLN A 169 -11.38 -2.04 -16.92
CA GLN A 169 -12.34 -2.62 -17.86
C GLN A 169 -13.75 -2.63 -17.30
N ARG A 170 -14.38 -1.45 -17.28
CA ARG A 170 -15.61 -1.15 -16.50
C ARG A 170 -16.72 -2.20 -16.54
N PRO A 171 -17.12 -2.75 -17.71
CA PRO A 171 -18.23 -3.71 -17.76
C PRO A 171 -17.96 -5.00 -16.95
N THR A 172 -16.70 -5.40 -16.84
CA THR A 172 -16.31 -6.67 -16.19
C THR A 172 -16.58 -6.68 -14.69
N ALA A 173 -16.85 -5.53 -14.06
CA ALA A 173 -17.33 -5.46 -12.69
C ALA A 173 -18.68 -6.19 -12.49
N GLN A 174 -19.54 -6.23 -13.51
CA GLN A 174 -20.84 -6.92 -13.46
C GLN A 174 -20.76 -8.40 -13.87
N ASP A 175 -19.67 -8.80 -14.53
CA ASP A 175 -19.47 -10.15 -15.04
C ASP A 175 -19.12 -11.12 -13.90
N LEU A 176 -19.96 -12.14 -13.67
CA LEU A 176 -19.73 -13.14 -12.62
C LEU A 176 -18.70 -14.21 -13.00
N ASP A 177 -18.37 -14.34 -14.29
CA ASP A 177 -17.32 -15.22 -14.80
C ASP A 177 -15.91 -14.60 -14.69
N LYS A 178 -15.80 -13.38 -14.16
CA LYS A 178 -14.55 -12.62 -14.03
C LYS A 178 -14.33 -12.09 -12.63
N LEU A 179 -13.07 -12.00 -12.22
CA LEU A 179 -12.67 -11.50 -10.90
C LEU A 179 -12.41 -9.99 -10.88
N GLN A 180 -12.84 -9.25 -11.90
CA GLN A 180 -12.76 -7.80 -11.96
C GLN A 180 -13.87 -7.14 -11.14
N GLY A 181 -13.52 -6.17 -10.29
CA GLY A 181 -14.49 -5.38 -9.52
C GLY A 181 -15.25 -6.20 -8.48
N LYS A 182 -14.56 -7.13 -7.81
CA LYS A 182 -15.16 -8.10 -6.88
C LYS A 182 -14.58 -7.96 -5.47
N LEU A 183 -15.42 -8.26 -4.49
CA LEU A 183 -14.99 -8.58 -3.13
C LEU A 183 -15.00 -10.11 -3.00
N VAL A 184 -13.82 -10.72 -2.97
CA VAL A 184 -13.67 -12.18 -2.84
C VAL A 184 -13.59 -12.55 -1.36
N ARG A 185 -14.12 -13.73 -1.01
CA ARG A 185 -13.97 -14.34 0.30
C ARG A 185 -13.43 -15.77 0.15
N LEU A 186 -12.30 -16.05 0.80
CA LEU A 186 -11.68 -17.39 0.89
C LEU A 186 -11.64 -17.82 2.37
N THR A 187 -11.33 -19.09 2.61
CA THR A 187 -10.89 -19.54 3.95
C THR A 187 -9.46 -19.08 4.23
N ASP A 188 -9.10 -18.97 5.50
CA ASP A 188 -7.74 -18.62 5.96
C ASP A 188 -6.69 -19.75 5.85
#